data_AF-A0A537PHI2-F1
#
_entry.id   AF-A0A537PHI2-F1
#
_cell.length_a   1.000
_cell.length_b   1.000
_cell.length_c   1.000
_cell.angle_alpha   90.00
_cell.angle_beta   90.00
_cell.angle_gamma   90.00
#
_symmetry.space_group_name_H-M   'P 1'
#
loop_
_entity.id
_entity.type
_entity.pdbx_description
1 polymer ?
#
loop_
_entity_poly.entity_id
_entity_poly.type
_entity_poly.pdbx_seq_one_letter_code
_entity_poly.pdbx_strand_id
1 'polypeptide(L)'
;MTSGHRWAFKTRFRASAYGWHGSALASKRLEEAVREINSVAKSDRVSAADGCVSLMERLWPALEHIDTSSGALGGAVHRTLTKLIPILISAPADVRTRSAWLERLFQAVMDDGVQYLSPVEDRWGEIAVYPVLMAEYAERLRALIRRVWVEEPPGGHVIGTAICLSCLLEAGRYGDLIELLACTRMKWWHWHRFGAEALVRQGAWDAAIA
;
A
#
# COMPACT_ATOMS: atom_id res chain seq x y z
N MET A 1 -25.31 7.93 -13.15
CA MET A 1 -24.81 6.57 -12.90
C MET A 1 -23.97 6.16 -14.09
N THR A 2 -22.66 6.40 -14.04
CA THR A 2 -21.73 5.88 -15.06
C THR A 2 -21.74 4.36 -14.95
N SER A 3 -22.10 3.68 -16.05
CA SER A 3 -22.01 2.23 -16.16
C SER A 3 -20.55 1.83 -15.91
N GLY A 4 -20.27 1.32 -14.71
CA GLY A 4 -18.92 1.00 -14.28
C GLY A 4 -18.26 0.02 -15.26
N HIS A 5 -17.00 0.28 -15.60
CA HIS A 5 -16.22 -0.61 -16.46
C HIS A 5 -16.25 -2.04 -15.91
N ARG A 6 -16.65 -3.01 -16.74
CA ARG A 6 -16.71 -4.41 -16.34
C ARG A 6 -15.33 -5.05 -16.44
N TRP A 7 -14.61 -5.04 -15.32
CA TRP A 7 -13.28 -5.66 -15.19
C TRP A 7 -13.31 -7.18 -15.39
N ALA A 8 -12.61 -7.68 -16.40
CA ALA A 8 -12.44 -9.10 -16.68
C ALA A 8 -11.62 -9.78 -15.58
N PHE A 9 -10.57 -9.11 -15.05
CA PHE A 9 -9.73 -9.65 -13.99
C PHE A 9 -10.51 -10.04 -12.73
N LYS A 10 -11.65 -9.41 -12.42
CA LYS A 10 -12.46 -9.73 -11.22
C LYS A 10 -12.86 -11.21 -11.17
N THR A 11 -13.12 -11.82 -12.33
CA THR A 11 -13.46 -13.25 -12.42
C THR A 11 -12.24 -14.16 -12.22
N ARG A 12 -11.04 -13.65 -12.48
CA ARG A 12 -9.77 -14.37 -12.36
C ARG A 12 -9.17 -14.26 -10.95
N PHE A 13 -9.52 -13.20 -10.22
CA PHE A 13 -9.10 -12.96 -8.84
C PHE A 13 -10.30 -12.99 -7.88
N ARG A 14 -11.12 -14.05 -7.98
CA ARG A 14 -12.09 -14.40 -6.94
C ARG A 14 -11.36 -15.09 -5.78
N ALA A 15 -11.98 -15.10 -4.59
CA ALA A 15 -11.41 -15.83 -3.45
C ALA A 15 -11.15 -17.31 -3.80
N SER A 16 -10.02 -17.83 -3.34
CA SER A 16 -9.57 -19.20 -3.57
C SER A 16 -9.52 -19.60 -5.06
N ALA A 17 -9.22 -18.63 -5.95
CA ALA A 17 -9.20 -18.87 -7.40
C ALA A 17 -8.07 -19.80 -7.86
N TYR A 18 -7.01 -19.91 -7.06
CA TYR A 18 -5.81 -20.68 -7.37
C TYR A 18 -5.51 -21.68 -6.25
N GLY A 19 -4.84 -22.78 -6.60
CA GLY A 19 -4.34 -23.76 -5.63
C GLY A 19 -2.82 -23.74 -5.50
N TRP A 20 -2.27 -24.68 -4.72
CA TRP A 20 -0.84 -24.77 -4.35
C TRP A 20 0.15 -24.45 -5.47
N HIS A 21 -0.02 -25.03 -6.66
CA HIS A 21 0.88 -24.88 -7.81
C HIS A 21 0.48 -23.73 -8.75
N GLY A 22 -0.28 -22.74 -8.26
CA GLY A 22 -0.92 -21.69 -9.05
C GLY A 22 -0.03 -20.53 -9.49
N SER A 23 1.21 -20.43 -8.99
CA SER A 23 2.09 -19.26 -9.15
C SER A 23 2.24 -18.77 -10.60
N ALA A 24 2.46 -19.67 -11.55
CA ALA A 24 2.67 -19.29 -12.95
C ALA A 24 1.40 -18.73 -13.60
N LEU A 25 0.24 -19.36 -13.36
CA LEU A 25 -1.03 -18.90 -13.90
C LEU A 25 -1.45 -17.57 -13.25
N ALA A 26 -1.33 -17.45 -11.93
CA ALA A 26 -1.63 -16.22 -11.21
C ALA A 26 -0.76 -15.05 -11.71
N SER A 27 0.54 -15.28 -11.90
CA SER A 27 1.47 -14.29 -12.46
C SER A 27 1.04 -13.82 -13.85
N LYS A 28 0.63 -14.75 -14.73
CA LYS A 28 0.09 -14.41 -16.05
C LYS A 28 -1.20 -13.58 -15.94
N ARG A 29 -2.10 -13.92 -15.02
CA ARG A 29 -3.36 -13.17 -14.81
C ARG A 29 -3.11 -11.78 -14.25
N LEU A 30 -2.08 -11.59 -13.43
CA LEU A 30 -1.67 -10.27 -12.95
C LEU A 30 -1.23 -9.38 -14.12
N GLU A 31 -0.41 -9.91 -15.04
CA GLU A 31 -0.01 -9.15 -16.23
C GLU A 31 -1.19 -8.78 -17.13
N GLU A 32 -2.15 -9.69 -17.31
CA GLU A 32 -3.38 -9.43 -18.06
C GLU A 32 -4.21 -8.32 -17.41
N ALA A 33 -4.38 -8.35 -16.08
CA ALA A 33 -5.08 -7.31 -15.33
C ALA A 33 -4.37 -5.95 -15.45
N VAL A 34 -3.04 -5.93 -15.40
CA VAL A 34 -2.26 -4.72 -15.63
C VAL A 34 -2.47 -4.16 -17.04
N ARG A 35 -2.48 -5.00 -18.08
CA ARG A 35 -2.75 -4.56 -19.47
C ARG A 35 -4.16 -3.98 -19.60
N GLU A 36 -5.15 -4.63 -18.98
CA GLU A 36 -6.54 -4.17 -18.95
C GLU A 36 -6.67 -2.79 -18.31
N ILE A 37 -6.13 -2.60 -17.09
CA ILE A 37 -6.16 -1.32 -16.37
C ILE A 37 -5.44 -0.23 -17.15
N ASN A 38 -4.26 -0.51 -17.71
CA ASN A 38 -3.52 0.45 -18.54
C ASN A 38 -4.31 0.88 -19.79
N SER A 39 -5.10 -0.02 -20.37
CA SER A 39 -5.95 0.33 -21.51
C SER A 39 -7.02 1.35 -21.11
N VAL A 40 -7.67 1.15 -19.96
CA VAL A 40 -8.69 2.08 -19.43
C VAL A 40 -8.06 3.40 -19.01
N ALA A 41 -6.84 3.38 -18.45
CA ALA A 41 -6.14 4.58 -18.00
C ALA A 41 -5.88 5.62 -19.11
N LYS A 42 -5.91 5.20 -20.39
CA LYS A 42 -5.76 6.09 -21.55
C LYS A 42 -6.94 7.04 -21.75
N SER A 43 -8.15 6.64 -21.33
CA SER A 43 -9.37 7.41 -21.56
C SER A 43 -10.09 7.79 -20.26
N ASP A 44 -10.01 6.95 -19.23
CA ASP A 44 -10.68 7.18 -17.95
C ASP A 44 -9.74 6.80 -16.78
N ARG A 45 -9.01 7.80 -16.30
CA ARG A 45 -8.05 7.63 -15.21
C ARG A 45 -8.70 7.34 -13.87
N VAL A 46 -9.91 7.84 -13.61
CA VAL A 46 -10.60 7.60 -12.33
C VAL A 46 -11.13 6.16 -12.29
N SER A 47 -11.73 5.67 -13.37
CA SER A 47 -12.12 4.27 -13.47
C SER A 47 -10.90 3.36 -13.40
N ALA A 48 -9.80 3.68 -14.08
CA ALA A 48 -8.58 2.89 -14.02
C ALA A 48 -8.02 2.77 -12.58
N ALA A 49 -8.02 3.86 -11.82
CA ALA A 49 -7.63 3.84 -10.41
C ALA A 49 -8.58 3.01 -9.53
N ASP A 50 -9.89 3.06 -9.77
CA ASP A 50 -10.83 2.13 -9.11
C ASP A 50 -10.51 0.66 -9.47
N GLY A 51 -10.10 0.41 -10.71
CA GLY A 51 -9.57 -0.88 -11.17
C GLY A 51 -8.32 -1.31 -10.42
N CYS A 52 -7.37 -0.41 -10.16
CA CYS A 52 -6.19 -0.67 -9.33
C CYS A 52 -6.59 -1.12 -7.92
N VAL A 53 -7.45 -0.35 -7.24
CA VAL A 53 -7.96 -0.65 -5.90
C VAL A 53 -8.67 -2.00 -5.89
N SER A 54 -9.52 -2.23 -6.90
CA SER A 54 -10.27 -3.47 -7.05
C SER A 54 -9.37 -4.70 -7.29
N LEU A 55 -8.24 -4.57 -7.98
CA LEU A 55 -7.29 -5.68 -8.11
C LEU A 55 -6.54 -5.90 -6.79
N MET A 56 -6.04 -4.82 -6.17
CA MET A 56 -5.26 -4.86 -4.93
C MET A 56 -6.03 -5.54 -3.78
N GLU A 57 -7.31 -5.19 -3.58
CA GLU A 57 -8.15 -5.82 -2.53
C GLU A 57 -8.46 -7.31 -2.76
N ARG A 58 -8.18 -7.82 -3.96
CA ARG A 58 -8.41 -9.22 -4.33
C ARG A 58 -7.15 -10.07 -4.30
N LEU A 59 -5.98 -9.47 -4.12
CA LEU A 59 -4.71 -10.19 -4.19
C LEU A 59 -4.66 -11.28 -3.13
N TRP A 60 -4.78 -10.93 -1.85
CA TRP A 60 -4.68 -11.92 -0.77
C TRP A 60 -5.75 -13.01 -0.87
N PRO A 61 -7.06 -12.71 -0.93
CA PRO A 61 -8.10 -13.75 -0.98
C PRO A 61 -7.98 -14.67 -2.19
N ALA A 62 -7.48 -14.18 -3.33
CA ALA A 62 -7.32 -15.02 -4.52
C ALA A 62 -6.09 -15.94 -4.42
N LEU A 63 -5.01 -15.47 -3.79
CA LEU A 63 -3.68 -16.05 -3.87
C LEU A 63 -3.28 -16.85 -2.60
N GLU A 64 -4.05 -16.77 -1.51
CA GLU A 64 -3.73 -17.33 -0.19
C GLU A 64 -3.41 -18.84 -0.16
N HIS A 65 -3.86 -19.62 -1.15
CA HIS A 65 -3.62 -21.06 -1.22
C HIS A 65 -2.45 -21.46 -2.13
N ILE A 66 -1.73 -20.48 -2.70
CA ILE A 66 -0.55 -20.75 -3.53
C ILE A 66 0.67 -20.89 -2.62
N ASP A 67 1.56 -21.85 -2.92
CA ASP A 67 2.87 -21.91 -2.28
C ASP A 67 3.77 -20.77 -2.74
N THR A 68 4.11 -19.89 -1.81
CA THR A 68 4.91 -18.68 -2.04
C THR A 68 6.39 -18.87 -1.74
N SER A 69 6.82 -20.05 -1.29
CA SER A 69 8.18 -20.33 -0.83
C SER A 69 9.28 -19.97 -1.85
N SER A 70 8.99 -20.12 -3.14
CA SER A 70 9.92 -19.77 -4.24
C SER A 70 10.13 -18.26 -4.43
N GLY A 71 9.30 -17.41 -3.82
CA GLY A 71 9.30 -15.96 -4.03
C GLY A 71 8.80 -15.49 -5.41
N ALA A 72 8.55 -16.40 -6.36
CA ALA A 72 8.16 -16.06 -7.73
C ALA A 72 6.83 -15.27 -7.78
N LEU A 73 5.84 -15.69 -7.00
CA LEU A 73 4.55 -15.02 -6.91
C LEU A 73 4.69 -13.65 -6.24
N GLY A 74 5.43 -13.55 -5.13
CA GLY A 74 5.71 -12.27 -4.47
C GLY A 74 6.37 -11.26 -5.41
N GLY A 75 7.35 -11.71 -6.21
CA GLY A 75 7.96 -10.87 -7.25
C GLY A 75 6.97 -10.43 -8.34
N ALA A 76 6.03 -11.30 -8.75
CA ALA A 76 5.00 -10.94 -9.74
C ALA A 76 4.00 -9.92 -9.18
N VAL A 77 3.58 -10.07 -7.92
CA VAL A 77 2.73 -9.11 -7.21
C VAL A 77 3.45 -7.78 -7.06
N HIS A 78 4.70 -7.78 -6.61
CA HIS A 78 5.50 -6.56 -6.48
C HIS A 78 5.57 -5.79 -7.80
N ARG A 79 5.97 -6.45 -8.90
CA ARG A 79 6.01 -5.82 -10.24
C ARG A 79 4.65 -5.30 -10.71
N THR A 80 3.56 -5.94 -10.30
CA THR A 80 2.20 -5.50 -10.59
C THR A 80 1.90 -4.19 -9.85
N LEU A 81 2.17 -4.14 -8.54
CA LEU A 81 1.97 -2.94 -7.73
C LEU A 81 2.84 -1.76 -8.19
N THR A 82 4.10 -1.99 -8.58
CA THR A 82 4.98 -0.96 -9.15
C THR A 82 4.35 -0.25 -10.36
N LYS A 83 3.56 -0.98 -11.17
CA LYS A 83 2.89 -0.43 -12.36
C LYS A 83 1.56 0.25 -12.02
N LEU A 84 0.82 -0.24 -11.01
CA LEU A 84 -0.53 0.23 -10.71
C LEU A 84 -0.57 1.41 -9.73
N ILE A 85 0.34 1.47 -8.76
CA ILE A 85 0.35 2.57 -7.77
C ILE A 85 0.48 3.96 -8.45
N PRO A 86 1.35 4.19 -9.45
CA PRO A 86 1.39 5.48 -10.15
C PRO A 86 0.08 5.88 -10.84
N ILE A 87 -0.69 4.91 -11.35
CA ILE A 87 -2.02 5.16 -11.95
C ILE A 87 -2.98 5.65 -10.87
N LEU A 88 -2.97 4.99 -9.71
CA LEU A 88 -3.80 5.38 -8.57
C LEU A 88 -3.44 6.79 -8.08
N ILE A 89 -2.15 7.09 -7.85
CA ILE A 89 -1.69 8.40 -7.38
C ILE A 89 -2.11 9.52 -8.36
N SER A 90 -1.89 9.32 -9.66
CA SER A 90 -2.10 10.36 -10.68
C SER A 90 -3.56 10.55 -11.13
N ALA A 91 -4.49 9.70 -10.69
CA ALA A 91 -5.89 9.82 -11.04
C ALA A 91 -6.51 11.11 -10.44
N PRO A 92 -7.31 11.88 -11.18
CA PRO A 92 -7.89 13.14 -10.69
C PRO A 92 -9.23 12.90 -9.96
N ALA A 93 -9.24 12.04 -8.94
CA ALA A 93 -10.45 11.75 -8.16
C ALA A 93 -10.68 12.77 -7.05
N ASP A 94 -11.93 13.10 -6.76
CA ASP A 94 -12.30 13.94 -5.62
C ASP A 94 -11.96 13.28 -4.26
N VAL A 95 -11.97 14.08 -3.19
CA VAL A 95 -11.58 13.60 -1.85
C VAL A 95 -12.47 12.46 -1.36
N ARG A 96 -13.76 12.46 -1.72
CA ARG A 96 -14.72 11.44 -1.29
C ARG A 96 -14.41 10.09 -1.94
N THR A 97 -14.17 10.09 -3.24
CA THR A 97 -13.80 8.92 -4.03
C THR A 97 -12.45 8.39 -3.55
N ARG A 98 -11.50 9.29 -3.28
CA ARG A 98 -10.19 8.93 -2.74
C ARG A 98 -10.27 8.27 -1.36
N SER A 99 -11.05 8.86 -0.44
CA SER A 99 -11.30 8.32 0.89
C SER A 99 -11.89 6.90 0.80
N ALA A 100 -12.89 6.68 -0.07
CA ALA A 100 -13.47 5.36 -0.29
C ALA A 100 -12.46 4.33 -0.82
N TRP A 101 -11.52 4.75 -1.69
CA TRP A 101 -10.43 3.89 -2.14
C TRP A 101 -9.47 3.53 -1.01
N LEU A 102 -9.07 4.50 -0.19
CA LEU A 102 -8.18 4.27 0.94
C LEU A 102 -8.80 3.31 1.96
N GLU A 103 -10.09 3.43 2.27
CA GLU A 103 -10.71 2.52 3.25
C GLU A 103 -10.76 1.07 2.74
N ARG A 104 -11.04 0.88 1.45
CA ARG A 104 -10.98 -0.44 0.81
C ARG A 104 -9.58 -1.03 0.81
N LEU A 105 -8.57 -0.22 0.49
CA LEU A 105 -7.18 -0.64 0.57
C LEU A 105 -6.75 -0.92 2.01
N PHE A 106 -7.29 -0.18 2.99
CA PHE A 106 -6.89 -0.32 4.39
C PHE A 106 -7.36 -1.66 4.91
N GLN A 107 -8.61 -2.01 4.62
CA GLN A 107 -9.13 -3.34 4.92
C GLN A 107 -8.30 -4.42 4.22
N ALA A 108 -7.97 -4.25 2.93
CA ALA A 108 -7.15 -5.21 2.21
C ALA A 108 -5.75 -5.40 2.83
N VAL A 109 -5.13 -4.34 3.35
CA VAL A 109 -3.85 -4.41 4.09
C VAL A 109 -4.04 -5.15 5.42
N MET A 110 -5.11 -4.87 6.17
CA MET A 110 -5.39 -5.58 7.42
C MET A 110 -5.61 -7.08 7.21
N ASP A 111 -6.20 -7.46 6.08
CA ASP A 111 -6.49 -8.85 5.74
C ASP A 111 -5.30 -9.59 5.12
N ASP A 112 -4.25 -8.89 4.68
CA ASP A 112 -3.12 -9.46 3.94
C ASP A 112 -2.21 -10.33 4.84
N GLY A 113 -2.32 -11.65 4.68
CA GLY A 113 -1.56 -12.62 5.48
C GLY A 113 -0.08 -12.76 5.14
N VAL A 114 0.40 -12.18 4.04
CA VAL A 114 1.80 -12.33 3.58
C VAL A 114 2.45 -11.02 3.11
N GLN A 115 1.82 -9.88 3.41
CA GLN A 115 2.34 -8.54 3.12
C GLN A 115 2.60 -8.28 1.62
N TYR A 116 1.76 -8.82 0.74
CA TYR A 116 1.75 -8.45 -0.66
C TYR A 116 1.56 -6.94 -0.89
N LEU A 117 0.80 -6.28 -0.02
CA LEU A 117 0.47 -4.86 -0.11
C LEU A 117 1.48 -3.93 0.57
N SER A 118 2.65 -4.39 1.03
CA SER A 118 3.68 -3.49 1.56
C SER A 118 4.02 -2.30 0.65
N PRO A 119 4.10 -2.44 -0.70
CA PRO A 119 4.31 -1.28 -1.57
C PRO A 119 3.18 -0.25 -1.53
N VAL A 120 1.95 -0.67 -1.21
CA VAL A 120 0.79 0.22 -1.03
C VAL A 120 0.90 0.96 0.30
N GLU A 121 1.25 0.26 1.39
CA GLU A 121 1.50 0.88 2.69
C GLU A 121 2.63 1.92 2.61
N ASP A 122 3.71 1.57 1.92
CA ASP A 122 4.89 2.40 1.77
C ASP A 122 4.63 3.73 1.08
N ARG A 123 3.66 3.75 0.16
CA ARG A 123 3.30 4.91 -0.67
C ARG A 123 1.94 5.49 -0.28
N TRP A 124 1.42 5.16 0.90
CA TRP A 124 0.09 5.54 1.32
C TRP A 124 -0.13 7.05 1.32
N GLY A 125 0.85 7.82 1.79
CA GLY A 125 0.80 9.29 1.77
C GLY A 125 0.62 9.83 0.34
N GLU A 126 1.39 9.31 -0.61
CA GLU A 126 1.29 9.70 -2.03
C GLU A 126 -0.06 9.28 -2.62
N ILE A 127 -0.53 8.07 -2.30
CA ILE A 127 -1.82 7.54 -2.74
C ILE A 127 -2.97 8.39 -2.20
N ALA A 128 -2.85 8.89 -0.96
CA ALA A 128 -3.89 9.67 -0.30
C ALA A 128 -4.13 11.02 -1.00
N VAL A 129 -3.09 11.65 -1.56
CA VAL A 129 -3.09 12.93 -2.31
C VAL A 129 -3.53 14.16 -1.50
N TYR A 130 -4.60 14.05 -0.72
CA TYR A 130 -5.18 15.13 0.05
C TYR A 130 -4.61 15.16 1.47
N PRO A 131 -4.13 16.32 1.96
CA PRO A 131 -3.60 16.45 3.32
C PRO A 131 -4.55 15.98 4.43
N VAL A 132 -5.86 16.19 4.25
CA VAL A 132 -6.88 15.73 5.21
C VAL A 132 -6.90 14.21 5.36
N LEU A 133 -6.69 13.46 4.26
CA LEU A 133 -6.67 12.00 4.30
C LEU A 133 -5.33 11.48 4.85
N MET A 134 -4.22 12.14 4.53
CA MET A 134 -2.92 11.82 5.15
C MET A 134 -2.99 11.98 6.67
N ALA A 135 -3.56 13.10 7.15
CA ALA A 135 -3.74 13.38 8.57
C ALA A 135 -4.65 12.33 9.25
N GLU A 136 -5.77 11.98 8.61
CA GLU A 136 -6.69 10.95 9.11
C GLU A 136 -5.98 9.62 9.39
N TYR A 137 -5.26 9.07 8.40
CA TYR A 137 -4.56 7.79 8.57
C TYR A 137 -3.34 7.90 9.50
N ALA A 138 -2.63 9.03 9.50
CA ALA A 138 -1.54 9.26 10.45
C ALA A 138 -2.07 9.19 11.90
N GLU A 139 -3.13 9.93 12.23
CA GLU A 139 -3.69 9.97 13.59
C GLU A 139 -4.39 8.67 13.98
N ARG A 140 -5.09 8.01 13.05
CA ARG A 140 -5.73 6.70 13.27
C ARG A 140 -4.75 5.64 13.77
N LEU A 141 -3.50 5.67 13.29
CA LEU A 141 -2.49 4.64 13.55
C LEU A 141 -1.45 5.07 14.59
N ARG A 142 -1.12 6.36 14.68
CA ARG A 142 -0.04 6.87 15.55
C ARG A 142 -0.24 6.48 17.01
N ALA A 143 -1.45 6.59 17.53
CA ALA A 143 -1.74 6.26 18.93
C ALA A 143 -1.47 4.77 19.23
N LEU A 144 -1.89 3.87 18.36
CA LEU A 144 -1.66 2.43 18.50
C LEU A 144 -0.18 2.09 18.38
N ILE A 145 0.51 2.63 17.38
CA ILE A 145 1.95 2.40 17.17
C ILE A 145 2.74 2.86 18.39
N ARG A 146 2.47 4.07 18.90
CA ARG A 146 3.16 4.61 20.07
C ARG A 146 2.92 3.74 21.30
N ARG A 147 1.68 3.32 21.56
CA ARG A 147 1.35 2.40 22.66
C ARG A 147 2.18 1.12 22.58
N VAL A 148 2.16 0.46 21.42
CA VAL A 148 2.88 -0.82 21.22
C VAL A 148 4.39 -0.65 21.34
N TRP A 149 4.97 0.44 20.84
CA TRP A 149 6.41 0.67 20.91
C TRP A 149 6.91 1.08 22.29
N VAL A 150 6.11 1.83 23.05
CA VAL A 150 6.52 2.41 24.33
C VAL A 150 6.13 1.52 25.51
N GLU A 151 4.88 1.06 25.54
CA GLU A 151 4.27 0.44 26.73
C GLU A 151 4.38 -1.08 26.73
N GLU A 152 4.36 -1.71 25.55
CA GLU A 152 4.35 -3.18 25.44
C GLU A 152 5.78 -3.77 25.47
N PRO A 153 5.93 -5.07 25.78
CA PRO A 153 7.21 -5.77 25.64
C PRO A 153 7.76 -5.67 24.21
N PRO A 154 9.10 -5.67 24.02
CA PRO A 154 9.69 -5.64 22.69
C PRO A 154 9.18 -6.80 21.82
N GLY A 155 8.95 -6.55 20.53
CA GLY A 155 8.49 -7.55 19.57
C GLY A 155 7.05 -7.35 19.07
N GLY A 156 6.32 -6.37 19.62
CA GLY A 156 5.00 -5.99 19.11
C GLY A 156 5.05 -5.49 17.65
N HIS A 157 4.11 -5.95 16.83
CA HIS A 157 3.96 -5.54 15.43
C HIS A 157 2.59 -4.88 15.23
N VAL A 158 2.56 -3.77 14.49
CA VAL A 158 1.32 -3.07 14.13
C VAL A 158 1.23 -3.00 12.61
N ILE A 159 0.22 -3.66 12.04
CA ILE A 159 -0.12 -3.55 10.62
C ILE A 159 -0.48 -2.09 10.33
N GLY A 160 0.00 -1.52 9.23
CA GLY A 160 -0.19 -0.11 8.91
C GLY A 160 0.88 0.82 9.52
N THR A 161 1.95 0.30 10.14
CA THR A 161 3.07 1.16 10.55
C THR A 161 3.62 1.97 9.38
N ALA A 162 3.82 1.35 8.22
CA ALA A 162 4.30 2.04 7.02
C ALA A 162 3.27 3.05 6.49
N ILE A 163 1.96 2.78 6.62
CA ILE A 163 0.89 3.75 6.31
C ILE A 163 1.07 5.04 7.11
N CYS A 164 1.23 4.93 8.44
CA CYS A 164 1.40 6.10 9.31
C CYS A 164 2.65 6.90 8.94
N LEU A 165 3.79 6.21 8.77
CA LEU A 165 5.07 6.85 8.44
C LEU A 165 5.02 7.53 7.06
N SER A 166 4.42 6.87 6.06
CA SER A 166 4.22 7.41 4.72
C SER A 166 3.34 8.68 4.76
N CYS A 167 2.25 8.66 5.52
CA CYS A 167 1.39 9.84 5.70
C CYS A 167 2.11 11.00 6.38
N LEU A 168 2.87 10.75 7.45
CA LEU A 168 3.63 11.80 8.14
C LEU A 168 4.70 12.42 7.23
N LEU A 169 5.37 11.59 6.42
CA LEU A 169 6.36 12.03 5.45
C LEU A 169 5.75 12.94 4.38
N GLU A 170 4.68 12.50 3.72
CA GLU A 170 4.06 13.24 2.62
C GLU A 170 3.28 14.48 3.10
N ALA A 171 2.77 14.46 4.34
CA ALA A 171 2.18 15.64 4.98
C ALA A 171 3.23 16.67 5.45
N GLY A 172 4.53 16.39 5.31
CA GLY A 172 5.61 17.28 5.77
C GLY A 172 5.75 17.33 7.30
N ARG A 173 5.13 16.41 8.04
CA ARG A 173 5.16 16.34 9.50
C ARG A 173 6.42 15.60 9.98
N TYR A 174 7.58 16.10 9.57
CA TYR A 174 8.87 15.44 9.80
C TYR A 174 9.21 15.30 11.28
N GLY A 175 8.88 16.30 12.11
CA GLY A 175 9.09 16.22 13.56
C GLY A 175 8.33 15.06 14.20
N ASP A 176 7.02 14.96 13.91
CA ASP A 176 6.17 13.86 14.39
C ASP A 176 6.68 12.49 13.93
N LEU A 177 7.18 12.41 12.69
CA LEU A 177 7.76 11.19 12.13
C LEU A 177 9.02 10.76 12.88
N ILE A 178 9.95 11.69 13.10
CA ILE A 178 11.21 11.40 13.81
C ILE A 178 10.95 11.07 15.29
N GLU A 179 10.03 11.80 15.95
CA GLU A 179 9.63 11.51 17.33
C GLU A 179 8.98 10.12 17.47
N LEU A 180 8.13 9.73 16.51
CA LEU A 180 7.53 8.40 16.51
C LEU A 180 8.61 7.32 16.33
N LEU A 181 9.51 7.48 15.35
CA LEU A 181 10.63 6.56 15.14
C LEU A 181 11.54 6.48 16.37
N ALA A 182 11.78 7.57 17.09
CA ALA A 182 12.59 7.55 18.32
C ALA A 182 11.96 6.71 19.45
N CYS A 183 10.65 6.43 19.40
CA CYS A 183 9.98 5.58 20.37
C CYS A 183 10.29 4.08 20.16
N THR A 184 10.77 3.69 18.97
CA THR A 184 11.02 2.27 18.69
C THR A 184 12.26 1.75 19.42
N ARG A 185 12.12 0.62 20.13
CA ARG A 185 13.24 -0.02 20.83
C ARG A 185 14.21 -0.74 19.88
N MET A 186 13.76 -1.08 18.68
CA MET A 186 14.56 -1.78 17.65
C MET A 186 14.56 -1.02 16.34
N LYS A 187 15.75 -0.81 15.77
CA LYS A 187 15.88 -0.12 14.48
C LYS A 187 15.59 -1.07 13.31
N TRP A 188 14.40 -0.95 12.75
CA TRP A 188 14.02 -1.63 11.51
C TRP A 188 14.23 -0.70 10.31
N TRP A 189 15.06 -1.11 9.35
CA TRP A 189 15.34 -0.31 8.14
C TRP A 189 14.07 0.06 7.37
N HIS A 190 13.12 -0.87 7.25
CA HIS A 190 11.83 -0.64 6.59
C HIS A 190 11.11 0.61 7.12
N TRP A 191 11.24 0.92 8.41
CA TRP A 191 10.65 2.11 9.02
C TRP A 191 11.60 3.31 9.02
N HIS A 192 12.89 3.09 9.31
CA HIS A 192 13.86 4.18 9.41
C HIS A 192 14.16 4.86 8.09
N ARG A 193 13.93 4.18 6.95
CA ARG A 193 14.04 4.79 5.62
C ARG A 193 13.14 6.01 5.45
N PHE A 194 11.98 6.06 6.13
CA PHE A 194 11.11 7.24 6.11
C PHE A 194 11.73 8.42 6.88
N GLY A 195 12.44 8.14 7.98
CA GLY A 195 13.18 9.15 8.74
C GLY A 195 14.37 9.71 7.95
N ALA A 196 15.13 8.83 7.31
CA ALA A 196 16.21 9.23 6.41
C ALA A 196 15.70 10.12 5.26
N GLU A 197 14.61 9.71 4.61
CA GLU A 197 13.96 10.50 3.56
C GLU A 197 13.45 11.86 4.08
N ALA A 198 12.87 11.90 5.29
CA ALA A 198 12.45 13.16 5.92
C ALA A 198 13.63 14.11 6.17
N LEU A 199 14.79 13.59 6.57
CA LEU A 199 16.01 14.39 6.75
C LEU A 199 16.56 14.90 5.41
N VAL A 200 16.55 14.05 4.37
CA VAL A 200 16.91 14.42 3.00
C VAL A 200 16.03 15.56 2.47
N ARG A 201 14.71 15.48 2.64
CA ARG A 201 13.76 16.54 2.21
C ARG A 201 13.99 17.88 2.94
N GLN A 202 14.63 17.85 4.12
CA GLN A 202 15.02 19.03 4.88
C GLN A 202 16.46 19.51 4.57
N GLY A 203 17.18 18.84 3.66
CA GLY A 203 18.56 19.16 3.32
C GLY A 203 19.60 18.70 4.35
N ALA A 204 19.21 17.87 5.33
CA ALA A 204 20.06 17.35 6.39
C ALA A 204 20.74 16.04 5.99
N TRP A 205 21.52 16.06 4.91
CA TRP A 205 22.13 14.87 4.29
C TRP A 205 23.04 14.09 5.24
N ASP A 206 23.89 14.78 6.00
CA ASP A 206 24.83 14.14 6.93
C ASP A 206 24.09 13.37 8.04
N ALA A 207 22.96 13.91 8.51
CA ALA A 207 22.12 13.25 9.50
C ALA A 207 21.34 12.06 8.91
N ALA A 208 21.06 12.07 7.61
CA ALA A 208 20.31 11.00 6.94
C ALA A 208 21.14 9.72 6.72
N ILE A 209 22.47 9.84 6.63
CA ILE A 209 23.40 8.72 6.37
C ILE A 209 24.15 8.23 7.63
N ALA A 210 23.93 8.88 8.78
CA ALA A 210 24.52 8.52 10.06
C ALA A 210 23.83 7.31 10.72
#